data_AF-A0A958LDQ9-F1
#
_entry.id   AF-A0A958LDQ9-F1
#
_cell.length_a   1.000
_cell.length_b   1.000
_cell.length_c   1.000
_cell.angle_alpha   90.00
_cell.angle_beta   90.00
_cell.angle_gamma   90.00
#
_symmetry.space_group_name_H-M   'P 1'
#
loop_
_entity.id
_entity.type
_entity.pdbx_description
1 polymer ?
#
loop_
_entity_poly.entity_id
_entity_poly.type
_entity_poly.pdbx_seq_one_letter_code
_entity_poly.pdbx_strand_id
1 'polypeptide(L)'
;MKLFDATGWLSADEVCQVLGFGKRSVRYHCNKGNLERSKTNNGVRYKINWAYFGERDGVSGNGLSAVSGKLPDVSGKAEVPEADNLPKSLRAVGGSSVSVSFPAAKPEVLPEKLFESVPLEAHKLVLEKFSDLSDRNALLSGENSELRTKVGLLDERVAQLNDTISDNRRKLFESERSGRLLLAGALVFLLTTLALLARIL
;
A
#
# COMPACT_ATOMS: atom_id res chain seq x y z
N MET A 1 -17.72 3.56 -10.77
CA MET A 1 -17.32 4.59 -9.79
C MET A 1 -16.09 5.29 -10.35
N LYS A 2 -16.16 6.57 -10.72
CA LYS A 2 -14.99 7.32 -11.20
C LYS A 2 -14.17 7.69 -9.96
N LEU A 3 -12.97 7.13 -9.83
CA LEU A 3 -12.12 7.33 -8.66
C LEU A 3 -11.27 8.60 -8.74
N PHE A 4 -11.20 9.27 -9.89
CA PHE A 4 -10.38 10.47 -10.10
C PHE A 4 -11.12 11.49 -10.97
N ASP A 5 -11.15 12.75 -10.54
CA ASP A 5 -11.47 13.86 -11.43
C ASP A 5 -10.35 14.04 -12.46
N ALA A 6 -10.65 14.63 -13.63
CA ALA A 6 -9.66 14.87 -14.69
C ALA A 6 -8.44 15.69 -14.25
N THR A 7 -8.54 16.36 -13.09
CA THR A 7 -7.50 17.16 -12.46
C THR A 7 -6.61 16.38 -11.48
N GLY A 8 -6.93 15.11 -11.20
CA GLY A 8 -6.20 14.26 -10.25
C GLY A 8 -6.43 14.59 -8.77
N TRP A 9 -7.45 15.39 -8.45
CA TRP A 9 -7.81 15.76 -7.09
C TRP A 9 -8.96 14.90 -6.56
N LEU A 10 -8.87 14.53 -5.28
CA LEU A 10 -9.80 13.64 -4.59
C LEU A 10 -10.46 14.33 -3.40
N SER A 11 -11.68 13.94 -3.09
CA SER A 11 -12.32 14.24 -1.80
C SER A 11 -11.69 13.42 -0.66
N ALA A 12 -11.94 13.82 0.59
CA ALA A 12 -11.43 13.07 1.75
C ALA A 12 -11.95 11.62 1.79
N ASP A 13 -13.19 11.39 1.37
CA ASP A 13 -13.82 10.07 1.32
C ASP A 13 -13.16 9.17 0.27
N GLU A 14 -12.88 9.71 -0.91
CA GLU A 14 -12.17 8.98 -1.97
C GLU A 14 -10.73 8.64 -1.56
N VAL A 15 -10.01 9.55 -0.91
CA VAL A 15 -8.66 9.26 -0.38
C VAL A 15 -8.69 8.12 0.63
N CYS A 16 -9.68 8.11 1.53
CA CYS A 16 -9.86 7.04 2.50
C CYS A 16 -10.13 5.69 1.83
N GLN A 17 -10.92 5.68 0.75
CA GLN A 17 -11.20 4.46 -0.01
C GLN A 17 -9.98 3.96 -0.79
N VAL A 18 -9.24 4.87 -1.43
CA VAL A 18 -8.06 4.53 -2.23
C VAL A 18 -6.92 4.01 -1.36
N LEU A 19 -6.69 4.60 -0.19
CA LEU A 19 -5.55 4.29 0.67
C LEU A 19 -5.90 3.38 1.87
N GLY A 20 -7.17 3.02 2.04
CA GLY A 20 -7.62 2.06 3.07
C GLY A 20 -7.51 2.55 4.52
N PHE A 21 -7.34 3.87 4.76
CA PHE A 21 -7.24 4.42 6.12
C PHE A 21 -8.40 5.36 6.47
N GLY A 22 -8.69 5.50 7.77
CA GLY A 22 -9.78 6.34 8.26
C GLY A 22 -9.53 7.85 8.12
N LYS A 23 -10.62 8.65 8.12
CA LYS A 23 -10.58 10.13 7.96
C LYS A 23 -9.62 10.85 8.90
N ARG A 24 -9.42 10.32 10.12
CA ARG A 24 -8.49 10.88 11.11
C ARG A 24 -7.04 10.83 10.62
N SER A 25 -6.69 9.83 9.82
CA SER A 25 -5.34 9.64 9.28
C SER A 25 -5.04 10.56 8.09
N VAL A 26 -6.06 11.10 7.40
CA VAL A 26 -5.87 12.03 6.27
C VAL A 26 -5.06 13.25 6.71
N ARG A 27 -5.39 13.85 7.86
CA ARG A 27 -4.66 15.00 8.40
C ARG A 27 -3.21 14.65 8.74
N TYR A 28 -2.99 13.46 9.30
CA TYR A 28 -1.64 12.97 9.58
C TYR A 28 -0.80 12.85 8.30
N HIS A 29 -1.36 12.27 7.23
CA HIS A 29 -0.66 12.11 5.96
C HIS A 29 -0.44 13.43 5.21
N CYS A 30 -1.32 14.43 5.39
CA CYS A 30 -1.06 15.79 4.91
C CYS A 30 0.16 16.41 5.62
N ASN A 31 0.23 16.29 6.95
CA ASN A 31 1.33 16.85 7.73
C ASN A 31 2.68 16.17 7.45
N LYS A 32 2.64 14.91 6.98
CA LYS A 32 3.84 14.17 6.57
C LYS A 32 4.30 14.47 5.14
N GLY A 33 3.55 15.27 4.38
CA GLY A 33 3.86 15.58 2.97
C GLY A 33 3.44 14.50 1.97
N ASN A 34 2.75 13.44 2.42
CA ASN A 34 2.29 12.35 1.56
C ASN A 34 1.04 12.74 0.76
N LEU A 35 0.27 13.71 1.28
CA LEU A 35 -0.91 14.26 0.64
C LEU A 35 -0.77 15.78 0.53
N GLU A 36 -1.03 16.32 -0.65
CA GLU A 36 -1.20 17.75 -0.85
C GLU A 36 -2.66 18.13 -0.58
N ARG A 37 -2.89 19.23 0.12
CA ARG A 37 -4.22 19.74 0.45
C ARG A 37 -4.45 21.06 -0.25
N SER A 38 -5.55 21.17 -1.00
CA SER A 38 -5.98 22.44 -1.60
C SER A 38 -7.43 22.76 -1.22
N LYS A 39 -7.72 24.03 -1.01
CA LYS A 39 -9.08 24.52 -0.76
C LYS A 39 -9.64 25.05 -2.08
N THR A 40 -10.64 24.36 -2.61
CA THR A 40 -11.35 24.75 -3.83
C THR A 40 -12.73 25.32 -3.47
N ASN A 41 -13.42 25.93 -4.44
CA ASN A 41 -14.80 26.39 -4.27
C ASN A 41 -15.76 25.25 -3.87
N ASN A 42 -15.41 24.00 -4.23
CA ASN A 42 -16.18 22.80 -3.93
C ASN A 42 -15.71 22.09 -2.65
N GLY A 43 -14.94 22.78 -1.79
CA GLY A 43 -14.43 22.25 -0.53
C GLY A 43 -12.97 21.85 -0.57
N VAL A 44 -12.54 21.09 0.45
CA VAL A 44 -11.16 20.64 0.59
C VAL A 44 -10.93 19.42 -0.27
N ARG A 45 -9.94 19.52 -1.16
CA ARG A 45 -9.50 18.45 -2.05
C ARG A 45 -8.08 18.05 -1.71
N TYR A 46 -7.74 16.81 -2.02
CA TYR A 46 -6.47 16.18 -1.71
C TYR A 46 -5.85 15.58 -2.96
N LYS A 47 -4.53 15.66 -3.09
CA LYS A 47 -3.78 15.02 -4.16
C LYS A 47 -2.78 14.07 -3.55
N ILE A 48 -2.77 12.82 -4.02
CA ILE A 48 -1.87 11.78 -3.54
C ILE A 48 -0.51 11.99 -4.19
N ASN A 49 0.55 12.15 -3.38
CA ASN A 49 1.90 12.15 -3.89
C ASN A 49 2.39 10.71 -4.04
N TRP A 50 2.17 10.13 -5.22
CA TRP A 50 2.53 8.74 -5.51
C TRP A 50 4.02 8.43 -5.38
N ALA A 51 4.90 9.45 -5.46
CA ALA A 51 6.33 9.28 -5.24
C ALA A 51 6.63 8.73 -3.83
N TYR A 52 5.79 9.02 -2.83
CA TYR A 52 5.94 8.49 -1.47
C TYR A 52 5.42 7.06 -1.29
N PHE A 53 4.53 6.60 -2.18
CA PHE A 53 3.94 5.26 -2.08
C PHE A 53 4.70 4.22 -2.90
N GLY A 54 5.49 4.65 -3.89
CA GLY A 54 6.29 3.77 -4.76
C GLY A 54 7.53 3.14 -4.11
N GLU A 55 7.89 3.52 -2.89
CA GLU A 55 9.11 3.03 -2.23
C GLU A 55 8.87 1.93 -1.17
N ARG A 56 7.60 1.64 -0.82
CA ARG A 56 7.29 0.81 0.36
C ARG A 56 7.10 -0.68 0.10
N ASP A 57 6.89 -1.08 -1.14
CA ASP A 57 6.95 -2.47 -1.57
C ASP A 57 7.88 -2.49 -2.76
N GLY A 58 8.76 -3.48 -2.90
CA GLY A 58 9.65 -3.67 -4.06
C GLY A 58 8.92 -3.91 -5.40
N VAL A 59 7.75 -3.32 -5.58
CA VAL A 59 6.91 -3.30 -6.77
C VAL A 59 7.15 -1.95 -7.46
N SER A 60 8.18 -1.90 -8.30
CA SER A 60 8.25 -0.90 -9.37
C SER A 60 7.16 -1.21 -10.39
N GLY A 61 5.94 -0.82 -10.08
CA GLY A 61 4.78 -1.04 -10.93
C GLY A 61 4.01 0.25 -11.09
N ASN A 62 3.93 0.74 -12.33
CA ASN A 62 2.84 1.62 -12.76
C ASN A 62 1.51 1.07 -12.21
N GLY A 63 0.98 1.70 -11.16
CA GLY A 63 -0.32 1.38 -10.57
C GLY A 63 -1.52 1.85 -11.42
N LEU A 64 -1.38 1.81 -12.74
CA LEU A 64 -2.44 2.08 -13.72
C LEU A 64 -2.66 0.84 -14.58
N SER A 65 -3.00 -0.25 -13.91
CA SER A 65 -3.46 -1.47 -14.57
C SER A 65 -4.83 -1.84 -14.02
N ALA A 66 -5.83 -1.73 -14.90
CA ALA A 66 -7.16 -2.32 -14.84
C ALA A 66 -8.21 -1.70 -13.88
N VAL A 67 -8.88 -0.65 -14.35
CA VAL A 67 -10.37 -0.63 -14.35
C VAL A 67 -10.83 -0.23 -15.75
N SER A 68 -10.83 -1.20 -16.68
CA SER A 68 -11.46 -1.06 -18.00
C SER A 68 -12.97 -1.22 -17.84
N GLY A 69 -13.66 -0.10 -17.69
CA GLY A 69 -15.12 0.00 -17.80
C GLY A 69 -15.46 0.88 -18.98
N LYS A 70 -16.25 0.34 -19.92
CA LYS A 70 -16.73 1.01 -21.16
C LYS A 70 -17.12 2.48 -20.89
N LEU A 71 -16.45 3.39 -21.59
CA LEU A 71 -16.76 4.83 -21.63
C LEU A 71 -18.02 5.07 -22.47
N PRO A 72 -19.00 5.87 -22.00
CA PRO A 72 -19.98 6.49 -22.88
C PRO A 72 -19.34 7.69 -23.61
N ASP A 73 -19.59 7.75 -24.91
CA ASP A 73 -19.15 8.80 -25.81
C ASP A 73 -19.95 10.09 -25.54
N VAL A 74 -19.28 11.19 -25.20
CA VAL A 74 -19.92 12.50 -25.07
C VAL A 74 -19.02 13.55 -25.71
N SER A 75 -19.33 13.85 -26.97
CA SER A 75 -18.80 14.99 -27.70
C SER A 75 -19.25 16.29 -27.06
N GLY A 76 -18.33 17.03 -26.46
CA GLY A 76 -18.52 18.41 -26.01
C GLY A 76 -17.34 19.26 -26.47
N LYS A 77 -17.54 20.03 -27.54
CA LYS A 77 -16.58 21.00 -28.08
C LYS A 77 -16.30 22.07 -27.01
N ALA A 78 -15.03 22.24 -26.64
CA ALA A 78 -14.52 23.44 -25.99
C ALA A 78 -13.63 24.17 -26.99
N GLU A 79 -14.05 25.35 -27.41
CA GLU A 79 -13.31 26.25 -28.28
C GLU A 79 -12.09 26.81 -27.53
N VAL A 80 -10.91 26.68 -28.14
CA VAL A 80 -9.66 27.29 -27.68
C VAL A 80 -9.37 28.47 -28.62
N PRO A 81 -9.06 29.67 -28.11
CA PRO A 81 -8.84 30.83 -28.96
C PRO A 81 -7.56 30.69 -29.82
N GLU A 82 -7.71 31.08 -31.07
CA GLU A 82 -6.72 31.13 -32.15
C GLU A 82 -5.54 32.04 -31.78
N ALA A 83 -4.35 31.47 -31.72
CA ALA A 83 -3.08 32.19 -31.59
C ALA A 83 -2.36 32.14 -32.94
N ASP A 84 -2.82 32.97 -33.87
CA ASP A 84 -2.13 33.22 -35.13
C ASP A 84 -0.92 34.13 -34.90
N ASN A 85 0.24 33.69 -35.40
CA ASN A 85 1.54 34.38 -35.51
C ASN A 85 2.64 34.00 -34.50
N LEU A 86 3.01 32.72 -34.46
CA LEU A 86 4.38 32.30 -34.11
C LEU A 86 5.03 31.60 -35.33
N PRO A 87 6.33 31.80 -35.60
CA PRO A 87 7.02 31.12 -36.69
C PRO A 87 6.91 29.60 -36.51
N LYS A 88 6.55 28.91 -37.59
CA LYS A 88 6.42 27.44 -37.67
C LYS A 88 7.64 26.78 -37.04
N SER A 89 7.49 26.29 -35.81
CA SER A 89 8.56 25.69 -35.02
C SER A 89 9.06 24.41 -35.70
N LEU A 90 10.36 24.35 -35.99
CA LEU A 90 11.04 23.12 -36.40
C LEU A 90 11.08 22.16 -35.21
N ARG A 91 10.51 20.96 -35.36
CA ARG A 91 10.55 19.89 -34.36
C ARG A 91 11.29 18.69 -34.95
N ALA A 92 12.27 18.16 -34.23
CA ALA A 92 12.85 16.85 -34.55
C ALA A 92 11.80 15.76 -34.30
N VAL A 93 11.48 14.97 -35.33
CA VAL A 93 10.41 13.95 -35.30
C VAL A 93 10.94 12.59 -34.79
N GLY A 94 12.26 12.44 -34.62
CA GLY A 94 12.90 11.24 -34.06
C GLY A 94 14.31 11.52 -33.49
N GLY A 95 14.87 10.56 -32.75
CA GLY A 95 16.24 10.60 -32.25
C GLY A 95 16.52 11.59 -31.10
N SER A 96 15.49 12.07 -30.40
CA SER A 96 15.70 12.97 -29.26
C SER A 96 16.21 12.18 -28.04
N SER A 97 17.39 12.54 -27.55
CA SER A 97 18.00 12.02 -26.31
C SER A 97 17.64 12.82 -25.06
N VAL A 98 16.72 13.79 -25.19
CA VAL A 98 16.32 14.70 -24.11
C VAL A 98 15.15 14.10 -23.33
N SER A 99 15.26 14.07 -22.00
CA SER A 99 14.26 13.57 -21.04
C SER A 99 13.05 14.49 -20.88
N VAL A 100 12.46 14.95 -21.99
CA VAL A 100 11.21 15.71 -22.00
C VAL A 100 10.13 14.85 -22.66
N SER A 101 9.07 14.53 -21.92
CA SER A 101 7.92 13.83 -22.46
C SER A 101 7.20 14.75 -23.45
N PHE A 102 7.30 14.42 -24.74
CA PHE A 102 6.55 15.14 -25.76
C PHE A 102 5.06 14.75 -25.71
N PRO A 103 4.14 15.67 -26.05
CA PRO A 103 2.72 15.33 -26.19
C PRO A 103 2.57 14.17 -27.17
N ALA A 104 1.78 13.18 -26.77
CA ALA A 104 1.59 11.93 -27.49
C ALA A 104 1.22 12.21 -28.96
N ALA A 105 2.01 11.66 -29.88
CA ALA A 105 1.68 11.69 -31.29
C ALA A 105 0.33 10.99 -31.51
N LYS A 106 -0.42 11.44 -32.52
CA LYS A 106 -1.67 10.81 -32.94
C LYS A 106 -1.36 9.31 -33.19
N PRO A 107 -2.16 8.37 -32.66
CA PRO A 107 -1.90 6.94 -32.88
C PRO A 107 -2.05 6.65 -34.37
N GLU A 108 -0.92 6.56 -35.06
CA GLU A 108 -0.83 6.21 -36.46
C GLU A 108 -0.81 4.68 -36.57
N VAL A 109 -1.56 4.14 -37.53
CA VAL A 109 -1.59 2.69 -37.78
C VAL A 109 -0.22 2.29 -38.31
N LEU A 110 0.61 1.71 -37.43
CA LEU A 110 1.96 1.27 -37.79
C LEU A 110 1.88 0.16 -38.84
N PRO A 111 2.69 0.21 -39.92
CA PRO A 111 2.77 -0.87 -40.89
C PRO A 111 3.28 -2.16 -40.23
N GLU A 112 2.81 -3.32 -40.68
CA GLU A 112 3.13 -4.65 -40.13
C GLU A 112 4.63 -5.02 -40.14
N LYS A 113 5.47 -4.23 -40.82
CA LYS A 113 6.91 -4.47 -40.95
C LYS A 113 7.72 -3.20 -40.70
N LEU A 114 7.79 -2.80 -39.43
CA LEU A 114 8.81 -1.89 -38.91
C LEU A 114 9.88 -2.72 -38.20
N PHE A 115 10.73 -3.40 -38.97
CA PHE A 115 11.90 -4.07 -38.41
C PHE A 115 13.14 -3.37 -38.94
N GLU A 116 13.70 -2.47 -38.13
CA GLU A 116 15.09 -2.08 -38.30
C GLU A 116 15.97 -3.30 -37.98
N SER A 117 16.96 -3.56 -38.84
CA SER A 117 17.92 -4.62 -38.66
C SER A 117 18.80 -4.31 -37.45
N VAL A 118 18.45 -4.88 -36.30
CA VAL A 118 19.31 -4.86 -35.12
C VAL A 118 20.60 -5.61 -35.45
N PRO A 119 21.80 -5.04 -35.21
CA PRO A 119 23.06 -5.73 -35.45
C PRO A 119 23.10 -7.06 -34.71
N LEU A 120 23.60 -8.12 -35.36
CA LEU A 120 23.63 -9.48 -34.81
C LEU A 120 24.38 -9.55 -33.46
N GLU A 121 25.38 -8.68 -33.27
CA GLU A 121 26.15 -8.53 -32.03
C GLU A 121 25.30 -7.96 -30.87
N ALA A 122 24.44 -6.98 -31.15
CA ALA A 122 23.51 -6.44 -30.17
C ALA A 122 22.48 -7.51 -29.75
N HIS A 123 22.03 -8.35 -30.69
CA HIS A 123 21.17 -9.49 -30.37
C HIS A 123 21.83 -10.52 -29.44
N LYS A 124 23.11 -10.85 -29.68
CA LYS A 124 23.85 -11.78 -28.80
C LYS A 124 24.00 -11.22 -27.39
N LEU A 125 24.37 -9.95 -27.27
CA LEU A 125 24.54 -9.28 -25.97
C LEU A 125 23.21 -9.18 -25.20
N VAL A 126 22.11 -8.90 -25.90
CA VAL A 126 20.77 -8.90 -25.31
C VAL A 126 20.42 -10.29 -24.78
N LEU A 127 20.62 -11.35 -25.56
CA LEU A 127 20.32 -12.72 -25.13
C LEU A 127 21.14 -13.17 -23.92
N GLU A 128 22.44 -12.84 -23.88
CA GLU A 128 23.31 -13.13 -22.73
C GLU A 128 22.81 -12.43 -21.46
N LYS A 129 22.47 -11.13 -21.56
CA LYS A 129 21.91 -10.38 -20.43
C LYS A 129 20.54 -10.88 -20.00
N PHE A 130 19.71 -11.35 -20.92
CA PHE A 130 18.44 -11.98 -20.58
C PHE A 130 18.66 -13.29 -19.81
N SER A 131 19.67 -14.08 -20.18
CA SER A 131 20.03 -15.30 -19.44
C SER A 131 20.46 -14.96 -18.02
N ASP A 132 21.41 -14.03 -17.86
CA ASP A 132 21.90 -13.57 -16.54
C ASP A 132 20.75 -13.08 -15.64
N LEU A 133 19.83 -12.31 -16.22
CA LEU A 133 18.66 -11.79 -15.50
C LEU A 133 17.68 -12.89 -15.13
N SER A 134 17.48 -13.88 -16.01
CA SER A 134 16.64 -15.04 -15.74
C SER A 134 17.18 -15.86 -14.56
N ASP A 135 18.48 -16.13 -14.55
CA ASP A 135 19.13 -16.90 -13.48
C ASP A 135 19.06 -16.16 -12.13
N ARG A 136 19.30 -14.84 -12.13
CA ARG A 136 19.13 -14.00 -10.94
C ARG A 136 17.70 -13.98 -10.44
N ASN A 137 16.72 -13.94 -11.34
CA ASN A 137 15.31 -13.95 -10.96
C ASN A 137 14.91 -15.31 -10.36
N ALA A 138 15.45 -16.41 -10.88
CA ALA A 138 15.25 -17.74 -10.31
C ALA A 138 15.83 -17.84 -8.88
N LEU A 139 17.03 -17.30 -8.64
CA LEU A 139 17.64 -17.26 -7.32
C LEU A 139 16.81 -16.43 -6.32
N LEU A 140 16.41 -15.21 -6.71
CA LEU A 140 15.57 -14.35 -5.87
C LEU A 140 14.20 -14.99 -5.58
N SER A 141 13.63 -15.70 -6.55
CA SER A 141 12.40 -16.47 -6.33
C SER A 141 12.61 -17.58 -5.30
N GLY A 142 13.76 -18.26 -5.34
CA GLY A 142 14.17 -19.26 -4.35
C GLY A 142 14.26 -18.67 -2.94
N GLU A 143 15.04 -17.59 -2.77
CA GLU A 143 15.18 -16.90 -1.48
C GLU A 143 13.83 -16.40 -0.93
N ASN A 144 12.97 -15.85 -1.79
CA ASN A 144 11.63 -15.42 -1.39
C ASN A 144 10.76 -16.59 -0.91
N SER A 145 10.88 -17.76 -1.53
CA SER A 145 10.17 -18.96 -1.08
C SER A 145 10.67 -19.43 0.31
N GLU A 146 11.97 -19.36 0.57
CA GLU A 146 12.56 -19.73 1.85
C GLU A 146 12.19 -18.71 2.95
N LEU A 147 12.13 -17.42 2.62
CA LEU A 147 11.67 -16.41 3.55
C LEU A 147 10.19 -16.62 3.92
N ARG A 148 9.35 -16.98 2.95
CA ARG A 148 7.93 -17.29 3.22
C ARG A 148 7.77 -18.49 4.16
N THR A 149 8.58 -19.54 4.00
CA THR A 149 8.52 -20.71 4.90
C THR A 149 9.00 -20.34 6.31
N LYS A 150 10.07 -19.54 6.44
CA LYS A 150 10.55 -19.03 7.74
C LYS A 150 9.52 -18.15 8.44
N VAL A 151 8.84 -17.27 7.71
CA VAL A 151 7.75 -16.44 8.25
C VAL A 151 6.61 -17.33 8.76
N GLY A 152 6.22 -18.35 7.99
CA GLY A 152 5.19 -19.31 8.44
C GLY A 152 5.56 -20.03 9.75
N LEU A 153 6.81 -20.45 9.91
CA LEU A 153 7.30 -21.07 11.15
C LEU A 153 7.30 -20.09 12.34
N LEU A 154 7.59 -18.80 12.09
CA LEU A 154 7.53 -17.77 13.13
C LEU A 154 6.08 -17.52 13.57
N ASP A 155 5.14 -17.45 12.63
CA ASP A 155 3.72 -17.28 12.93
C ASP A 155 3.19 -18.44 13.78
N GLU A 156 3.58 -19.68 13.46
CA GLU A 156 3.24 -20.87 14.25
C GLU A 156 3.79 -20.79 15.68
N ARG A 157 5.06 -20.39 15.83
CA ARG A 157 5.68 -20.20 17.16
C ARG A 157 5.00 -19.10 17.97
N VAL A 158 4.61 -18.00 17.31
CA VAL A 158 3.87 -16.91 17.96
C VAL A 158 2.50 -17.38 18.44
N ALA A 159 1.80 -18.19 17.65
CA ALA A 159 0.54 -18.80 18.06
C ALA A 159 0.72 -19.69 19.31
N GLN A 160 1.71 -20.59 19.30
CA GLN A 160 2.01 -21.46 20.45
C GLN A 160 2.37 -20.68 21.72
N LEU A 161 3.13 -19.59 21.59
CA LEU A 161 3.48 -18.72 22.72
C LEU A 161 2.24 -18.00 23.27
N ASN A 162 1.35 -17.53 22.41
CA ASN A 162 0.10 -16.89 22.84
C ASN A 162 -0.80 -17.86 23.60
N ASP A 163 -0.93 -19.10 23.12
CA ASP A 163 -1.68 -20.15 23.81
C ASP A 163 -1.08 -20.45 25.19
N THR A 164 0.25 -20.58 25.25
CA THR A 164 0.97 -20.78 26.52
C THR A 164 0.77 -19.62 27.51
N ILE A 165 0.80 -18.37 27.02
CA ILE A 165 0.56 -17.18 27.84
C ILE A 165 -0.89 -17.18 28.35
N SER A 166 -1.85 -17.52 27.49
CA SER A 166 -3.26 -17.63 27.86
C SER A 166 -3.49 -18.67 28.96
N ASP A 167 -2.87 -19.84 28.83
CA ASP A 167 -2.97 -20.90 29.83
C ASP A 167 -2.30 -20.53 31.16
N ASN A 168 -1.13 -19.88 31.11
CA ASN A 168 -0.48 -19.38 32.31
C ASN A 168 -1.31 -18.31 33.02
N ARG A 169 -1.99 -17.43 32.27
CA ARG A 169 -2.93 -16.46 32.86
C ARG A 169 -4.09 -17.16 33.55
N ARG A 170 -4.68 -18.20 32.94
CA ARG A 170 -5.77 -18.97 33.57
C ARG A 170 -5.32 -19.60 34.88
N LYS A 171 -4.15 -20.28 34.89
CA LYS A 171 -3.57 -20.88 36.09
C LYS A 171 -3.31 -19.85 37.19
N LEU A 172 -2.82 -18.66 36.83
CA LEU A 172 -2.62 -17.57 37.78
C LEU A 172 -3.94 -17.07 38.37
N PHE A 173 -4.98 -16.91 37.56
CA PHE A 173 -6.30 -16.52 38.08
C PHE A 173 -6.90 -17.58 39.01
N GLU A 174 -6.71 -18.87 38.70
CA GLU A 174 -7.16 -19.97 39.56
C GLU A 174 -6.41 -20.00 40.90
N SER A 175 -5.09 -19.75 40.89
CA SER A 175 -4.30 -19.69 42.11
C SER A 175 -4.61 -18.46 42.96
N GLU A 176 -4.85 -17.31 42.35
CA GLU A 176 -5.30 -16.11 43.06
C GLU A 176 -6.69 -16.31 43.68
N ARG A 177 -7.60 -16.97 42.95
CA ARG A 177 -8.94 -17.28 43.45
C ARG A 177 -8.90 -18.24 44.63
N SER A 178 -8.10 -19.30 44.56
CA SER A 178 -7.95 -20.26 45.66
C SER A 178 -7.30 -19.61 46.88
N GLY A 179 -6.27 -18.77 46.68
CA GLY A 179 -5.65 -17.98 47.75
C GLY A 179 -6.63 -17.04 48.45
N ARG A 180 -7.48 -16.32 47.70
CA ARG A 180 -8.52 -15.47 48.27
C ARG A 180 -9.57 -16.25 49.05
N LEU A 181 -9.99 -17.42 48.56
CA LEU A 181 -10.93 -18.29 49.26
C LEU A 181 -10.35 -18.81 50.57
N LEU A 182 -9.06 -19.19 50.58
CA LEU A 182 -8.36 -19.61 51.80
C LEU A 182 -8.27 -18.48 52.83
N LEU A 183 -7.92 -17.26 52.41
CA LEU A 183 -7.88 -16.10 53.30
C LEU A 183 -9.27 -15.76 53.87
N ALA A 184 -10.31 -15.80 53.03
CA ALA A 184 -11.68 -15.58 53.48
C ALA A 184 -12.12 -16.66 54.50
N GLY A 185 -11.82 -17.93 54.23
CA GLY A 185 -12.09 -19.03 55.16
C GLY A 185 -11.38 -18.86 56.50
N ALA A 186 -10.10 -18.48 56.48
CA ALA A 186 -9.31 -18.22 57.69
C ALA A 186 -9.87 -17.05 58.50
N LEU A 187 -10.30 -15.96 57.84
CA LEU A 187 -10.94 -14.82 58.50
C LEU A 187 -12.26 -15.22 59.17
N VAL A 188 -13.11 -15.99 58.47
CA VAL A 188 -14.37 -16.48 59.04
C VAL A 188 -14.09 -17.37 60.26
N PHE A 189 -13.13 -18.28 60.17
CA PHE A 189 -12.74 -19.14 61.28
C PHE A 189 -12.21 -18.35 62.49
N LEU A 190 -11.40 -17.31 62.25
CA LEU A 190 -10.88 -16.46 63.31
C LEU A 190 -11.99 -15.64 63.99
N LEU A 191 -12.94 -15.11 63.20
CA LEU A 191 -14.09 -14.38 63.74
C LEU A 191 -15.03 -15.28 64.55
N THR A 192 -15.27 -16.52 64.10
CA THR A 192 -16.14 -17.46 64.85
C THR A 192 -15.49 -17.93 66.14
N THR A 193 -14.19 -18.17 66.15
CA THR A 193 -13.46 -18.55 67.39
C THR A 193 -13.41 -17.40 68.39
N LEU A 194 -13.17 -16.16 67.96
CA LEU A 194 -13.26 -14.97 68.82
C LEU A 194 -14.68 -14.78 69.39
N ALA A 195 -15.72 -14.94 68.57
CA ALA A 195 -17.10 -14.83 69.03
C ALA A 195 -17.46 -15.91 70.07
N LEU A 196 -16.91 -17.12 69.93
CA LEU A 196 -17.11 -18.20 70.90
C LEU A 196 -16.40 -17.91 72.22
N LEU A 197 -15.16 -17.45 72.17
CA LEU A 197 -14.40 -17.04 73.36
C LEU A 197 -15.09 -15.91 74.12
N ALA A 198 -15.64 -14.92 73.41
CA ALA A 198 -16.39 -13.81 74.00
C ALA A 198 -17.70 -14.23 74.68
N ARG A 199 -18.23 -15.43 74.41
CA ARG A 199 -19.41 -15.98 75.12
C ARG A 199 -19.05 -16.74 76.40
N ILE A 200 -17.79 -17.17 76.51
CA ILE A 200 -17.31 -17.96 77.66
C ILE A 200 -16.81 -17.02 78.78
N LEU A 201 -16.25 -15.87 78.39
CA LEU A 201 -15.89 -14.77 79.30
C LEU A 201 -17.11 -13.98 79.75
#